data_AF-A0A520A5I9-F1
#
_entry.id   AF-A0A520A5I9-F1
#
_cell.length_a   1.000
_cell.length_b   1.000
_cell.length_c   1.000
_cell.angle_alpha   90.00
_cell.angle_beta   90.00
_cell.angle_gamma   90.00
#
_symmetry.space_group_name_H-M   'P 1'
#
loop_
_entity.id
_entity.type
_entity.pdbx_description
1 polymer ?
#
loop_
_entity_poly.entity_id
_entity_poly.type
_entity_poly.pdbx_seq_one_letter_code
_entity_poly.pdbx_strand_id
1 'polypeptide(L)'
;MSASVHYRRNEALRTIRPGYLGNKLIGAEFCNGEALYEPQLGTVLRWQLTANPQKEEKKRDTWTPRVVPCAEAFFSTDDMLVWLGHASFLLRVAGVSILFDPVLFSSFGLRHRHALPCQPTDVRNIDYLLLSHGHRDHMDEQTIKLLAQQNPQMKALSALGMAKLLRGMAPTLPVQEAGWWQQFDLGPAAPFEVYYLPASCTGRVGAMPRSSFAMPSA
;
A
#
# COMPACT_ATOMS: atom_id res chain seq x y z
N MET A 1 -1.24 33.27 2.25
CA MET A 1 -2.30 32.96 1.28
C MET A 1 -2.92 31.65 1.70
N SER A 2 -4.24 31.59 1.89
CA SER A 2 -4.92 30.32 2.23
C SER A 2 -4.74 29.33 1.07
N ALA A 3 -4.25 28.14 1.34
CA ALA A 3 -4.09 27.12 0.32
C ALA A 3 -5.47 26.75 -0.26
N SER A 4 -5.56 26.68 -1.59
CA SER A 4 -6.81 26.36 -2.28
C SER A 4 -7.21 24.89 -2.04
N VAL A 5 -8.51 24.68 -1.87
CA VAL A 5 -9.10 23.35 -1.69
C VAL A 5 -9.56 22.82 -3.05
N HIS A 6 -9.16 21.60 -3.37
CA HIS A 6 -9.57 20.91 -4.60
C HIS A 6 -9.95 19.46 -4.28
N TYR A 7 -10.66 18.81 -5.19
CA TYR A 7 -11.01 17.39 -5.06
C TYR A 7 -10.45 16.62 -6.26
N ARG A 8 -9.84 15.47 -6.01
CA ARG A 8 -9.31 14.59 -7.06
C ARG A 8 -9.94 13.21 -6.95
N ARG A 9 -10.35 12.69 -8.10
CA ARG A 9 -10.82 11.32 -8.28
C ARG A 9 -10.38 10.83 -9.66
N ASN A 10 -10.50 9.54 -9.89
CA ASN A 10 -10.36 8.99 -11.23
C ASN A 10 -11.72 9.03 -11.94
N GLU A 11 -11.91 9.91 -12.92
CA GLU A 11 -13.18 10.06 -13.63
C GLU A 11 -13.60 8.80 -14.43
N ALA A 12 -12.67 7.87 -14.68
CA ALA A 12 -12.97 6.59 -15.33
C ALA A 12 -13.54 5.53 -14.36
N LEU A 13 -13.52 5.78 -13.05
CA LEU A 13 -13.98 4.82 -12.05
C LEU A 13 -15.25 5.27 -11.35
N ARG A 14 -16.16 4.32 -11.12
CA ARG A 14 -17.40 4.56 -10.38
C ARG A 14 -17.09 4.94 -8.93
N THR A 15 -17.74 6.00 -8.46
CA THR A 15 -17.76 6.36 -7.03
C THR A 15 -18.99 5.76 -6.37
N ILE A 16 -18.81 4.95 -5.32
CA ILE A 16 -19.91 4.26 -4.62
C ILE A 16 -20.60 5.14 -3.58
N ARG A 17 -19.94 6.19 -3.09
CA ARG A 17 -20.52 7.11 -2.10
C ARG A 17 -21.24 8.26 -2.81
N PRO A 18 -22.58 8.38 -2.70
CA PRO A 18 -23.31 9.49 -3.33
C PRO A 18 -22.82 10.85 -2.85
N GLY A 19 -22.68 11.81 -3.78
CA GLY A 19 -22.22 13.16 -3.48
C GLY A 19 -20.74 13.29 -3.09
N TYR A 20 -19.96 12.20 -3.15
CA TYR A 20 -18.52 12.28 -2.87
C TYR A 20 -17.77 12.94 -4.03
N LEU A 21 -17.19 14.11 -3.75
CA LEU A 21 -16.51 14.94 -4.75
C LEU A 21 -15.14 14.38 -5.17
N GLY A 22 -14.57 13.46 -4.38
CA GLY A 22 -13.21 12.96 -4.55
C GLY A 22 -12.37 13.18 -3.30
N ASN A 23 -11.12 12.73 -3.33
CA ASN A 23 -10.19 12.95 -2.24
C ASN A 23 -9.89 14.44 -2.17
N LYS A 24 -10.11 15.03 -1.01
CA LYS A 24 -9.83 16.45 -0.76
C LYS A 24 -8.32 16.67 -0.79
N LEU A 25 -7.89 17.74 -1.43
CA LEU A 25 -6.52 18.26 -1.41
C LEU A 25 -6.54 19.68 -0.90
N ILE A 26 -5.54 20.01 -0.08
CA ILE A 26 -5.22 21.38 0.33
C ILE A 26 -3.87 21.70 -0.29
N GLY A 27 -3.86 22.58 -1.30
CA GLY A 27 -2.70 22.72 -2.19
C GLY A 27 -2.42 21.43 -2.96
N ALA A 28 -1.24 20.84 -2.76
CA ALA A 28 -0.83 19.59 -3.40
C ALA A 28 -0.98 18.34 -2.51
N GLU A 29 -1.43 18.50 -1.27
CA GLU A 29 -1.44 17.43 -0.26
C GLU A 29 -2.86 16.88 -0.04
N PHE A 30 -2.98 15.56 0.08
CA PHE A 30 -4.25 14.91 0.42
C PHE A 30 -4.67 15.24 1.85
N CYS A 31 -5.98 15.49 2.04
CA CYS A 31 -6.64 15.84 3.30
C CYS A 31 -7.82 14.87 3.58
N ASN A 32 -7.72 14.12 4.67
CA ASN A 32 -8.68 13.25 5.33
C ASN A 32 -9.22 14.01 6.54
N GLY A 33 -10.27 14.81 6.34
CA GLY A 33 -10.84 15.69 7.35
C GLY A 33 -10.84 17.17 6.93
N GLU A 34 -10.88 18.06 7.92
CA GLU A 34 -11.09 19.49 7.68
C GLU A 34 -9.82 20.25 7.34
N ALA A 35 -8.67 19.88 7.93
CA ALA A 35 -7.39 20.55 7.76
C ALA A 35 -6.21 19.56 7.65
N LEU A 36 -5.10 20.02 7.09
CA LEU A 36 -3.83 19.30 7.14
C LEU A 36 -3.32 19.27 8.60
N TYR A 37 -2.80 18.12 9.03
CA TYR A 37 -2.16 18.04 10.35
C TYR A 37 -0.75 18.62 10.30
N GLU A 38 -0.58 19.81 10.86
CA GLU A 38 0.73 20.43 11.06
C GLU A 38 1.16 20.27 12.53
N PRO A 39 2.08 19.34 12.87
CA PRO A 39 2.55 19.22 14.24
C PRO A 39 3.36 20.48 14.59
N GLN A 40 3.00 21.13 15.70
CA GLN A 40 3.74 22.26 16.25
C GLN A 40 5.20 21.86 16.57
N LEU A 41 6.14 22.83 16.52
CA LEU A 41 7.57 22.60 16.82
C LEU A 41 7.79 21.88 18.16
N GLY A 42 7.05 22.26 19.21
CA GLY A 42 7.13 21.61 20.52
C GLY A 42 6.69 20.14 20.51
N THR A 43 5.76 19.77 19.63
CA THR A 43 5.31 18.38 19.44
C THR A 43 6.38 17.55 18.75
N VAL A 44 7.06 18.10 17.74
CA VAL A 44 8.19 17.44 17.06
C VAL A 44 9.37 17.26 18.04
N LEU A 45 9.70 18.29 18.81
CA LEU A 45 10.76 18.23 19.81
C LEU A 45 10.44 17.18 20.89
N ARG A 46 9.18 17.13 21.35
CA ARG A 46 8.70 16.10 22.27
C ARG A 46 8.88 14.71 21.67
N TRP A 47 8.49 14.46 20.43
CA TRP A 47 8.69 13.14 19.80
C TRP A 47 10.16 12.73 19.67
N GLN A 48 11.06 13.69 19.42
CA GLN A 48 12.50 13.40 19.36
C GLN A 48 13.10 13.11 20.74
N LEU A 49 12.63 13.80 21.79
CA LEU A 49 13.17 13.71 23.14
C LEU A 49 12.49 12.63 24.00
N THR A 50 11.27 12.22 23.65
CA THR A 50 10.54 11.21 24.41
C THR A 50 11.11 9.84 24.06
N ALA A 51 11.73 9.19 25.04
CA ALA A 51 12.13 7.80 24.90
C ALA A 51 10.90 6.93 24.63
N ASN A 52 10.95 6.08 23.60
CA ASN A 52 9.91 5.10 23.35
C ASN A 52 9.77 4.19 24.60
N PRO A 53 8.66 4.25 25.36
CA PRO A 53 8.51 3.51 26.62
C PRO A 53 8.59 1.99 26.40
N GLN A 54 8.28 1.54 25.18
CA GLN A 54 8.36 0.13 24.77
C GLN A 54 9.71 -0.24 24.16
N LYS A 55 10.74 0.63 24.18
CA LYS A 55 12.02 0.35 23.51
C LYS A 55 12.68 -0.92 24.03
N GLU A 56 12.71 -1.08 25.35
CA GLU A 56 13.33 -2.25 25.97
C GLU A 56 12.47 -3.51 25.82
N GLU A 57 11.15 -3.36 25.85
CA GLU A 57 10.22 -4.46 25.55
C GLU A 57 10.39 -4.96 24.10
N LYS A 58 10.43 -4.05 23.12
CA LYS A 58 10.67 -4.36 21.69
C LYS A 58 12.03 -5.00 21.42
N LYS A 59 13.04 -4.75 22.26
CA LYS A 59 14.35 -5.39 22.18
C LYS A 59 14.35 -6.79 22.79
N ARG A 60 13.57 -7.00 23.86
CA ARG A 60 13.44 -8.31 24.52
C ARG A 60 12.54 -9.27 23.75
N ASP A 61 11.64 -8.74 22.93
CA ASP A 61 10.82 -9.54 22.04
C ASP A 61 11.65 -10.17 20.91
N THR A 62 11.97 -11.44 21.10
CA THR A 62 12.67 -12.31 20.14
C THR A 62 11.73 -13.28 19.45
N TRP A 63 10.41 -13.18 19.70
CA TRP A 63 9.47 -14.11 19.11
C TRP A 63 9.44 -13.96 17.59
N THR A 64 9.43 -15.10 16.90
CA THR A 64 9.27 -15.18 15.45
C THR A 64 8.27 -16.28 15.13
N PRO A 65 7.38 -16.07 14.15
CA PRO A 65 6.46 -17.11 13.74
C PRO A 65 7.21 -18.27 13.09
N ARG A 66 6.66 -19.48 13.21
CA ARG A 66 7.13 -20.62 12.42
C ARG A 66 6.87 -20.32 10.95
N VAL A 67 7.93 -20.32 10.14
CA VAL A 67 7.85 -20.13 8.69
C VAL A 67 7.48 -21.46 8.03
N VAL A 68 6.42 -21.46 7.23
CA VAL A 68 5.99 -22.61 6.42
C VAL A 68 6.28 -22.26 4.95
N PRO A 69 7.02 -23.10 4.21
CA PRO A 69 7.25 -22.89 2.79
C PRO A 69 5.93 -22.78 2.01
N CYS A 70 5.81 -21.77 1.15
CA CYS A 70 4.56 -21.48 0.44
C CYS A 70 4.72 -21.34 -1.09
N ALA A 71 5.83 -21.80 -1.67
CA ALA A 71 6.07 -21.67 -3.12
C ALA A 71 4.96 -22.33 -3.96
N GLU A 72 4.37 -23.43 -3.47
CA GLU A 72 3.28 -24.14 -4.16
C GLU A 72 1.98 -23.31 -4.23
N ALA A 73 1.79 -22.34 -3.32
CA ALA A 73 0.58 -21.50 -3.30
C ALA A 73 0.41 -20.66 -4.58
N PHE A 74 1.51 -20.30 -5.25
CA PHE A 74 1.47 -19.55 -6.52
C PHE A 74 0.94 -20.39 -7.70
N PHE A 75 0.88 -21.72 -7.55
CA PHE A 75 0.43 -22.65 -8.59
C PHE A 75 -0.85 -23.42 -8.21
N SER A 76 -1.31 -23.29 -6.96
CA SER A 76 -2.56 -23.91 -6.53
C SER A 76 -3.77 -23.31 -7.24
N THR A 77 -4.86 -24.07 -7.33
CA THR A 77 -6.17 -23.62 -7.80
C THR A 77 -7.15 -23.33 -6.67
N ASP A 78 -6.76 -23.62 -5.42
CA ASP A 78 -7.63 -23.49 -4.26
C ASP A 78 -7.71 -22.03 -3.78
N ASP A 79 -8.85 -21.69 -3.18
CA ASP A 79 -9.01 -20.42 -2.47
C ASP A 79 -8.19 -20.43 -1.18
N MET A 80 -7.32 -19.43 -1.00
CA MET A 80 -6.40 -19.38 0.12
C MET A 80 -5.89 -17.96 0.42
N LEU A 81 -5.46 -17.76 1.65
CA LEU A 81 -4.74 -16.57 2.09
C LEU A 81 -3.40 -16.98 2.70
N VAL A 82 -2.31 -16.46 2.14
CA VAL A 82 -0.94 -16.71 2.61
C VAL A 82 -0.32 -15.41 3.07
N TRP A 83 0.21 -15.40 4.28
CA TRP A 83 0.98 -14.29 4.81
C TRP A 83 2.46 -14.44 4.44
N LEU A 84 3.01 -13.48 3.71
CA LEU A 84 4.40 -13.47 3.27
C LEU A 84 5.33 -12.70 4.23
N GLY A 85 4.75 -11.99 5.20
CA GLY A 85 5.43 -11.14 6.17
C GLY A 85 5.03 -9.68 6.05
N HIS A 86 5.13 -8.92 7.16
CA HIS A 86 4.69 -7.52 7.21
C HIS A 86 3.23 -7.36 6.72
N ALA A 87 2.96 -6.42 5.82
CA ALA A 87 1.67 -6.23 5.16
C ALA A 87 1.54 -7.03 3.84
N SER A 88 2.48 -7.95 3.57
CA SER A 88 2.50 -8.72 2.34
C SER A 88 1.64 -9.99 2.44
N PHE A 89 0.61 -10.07 1.60
CA PHE A 89 -0.29 -11.21 1.53
C PHE A 89 -0.51 -11.66 0.09
N LEU A 90 -0.62 -12.96 -0.13
CA LEU A 90 -1.20 -13.55 -1.33
C LEU A 90 -2.63 -13.99 -0.99
N LEU A 91 -3.62 -13.46 -1.68
CA LEU A 91 -4.99 -13.98 -1.69
C LEU A 91 -5.24 -14.64 -3.03
N ARG A 92 -5.61 -15.91 -3.01
CA ARG A 92 -6.23 -16.57 -4.15
C ARG A 92 -7.70 -16.75 -3.84
N VAL A 93 -8.56 -16.23 -4.71
CA VAL A 93 -10.01 -16.33 -4.52
C VAL A 93 -10.71 -16.36 -5.87
N ALA A 94 -11.63 -17.32 -6.05
CA ALA A 94 -12.39 -17.49 -7.28
C ALA A 94 -11.50 -17.55 -8.53
N GLY A 95 -10.36 -18.24 -8.42
CA GLY A 95 -9.39 -18.41 -9.52
C GLY A 95 -8.49 -17.20 -9.79
N VAL A 96 -8.64 -16.08 -9.07
CA VAL A 96 -7.83 -14.86 -9.22
C VAL A 96 -6.80 -14.76 -8.11
N SER A 97 -5.57 -14.40 -8.45
CA SER A 97 -4.45 -14.21 -7.52
C SER A 97 -4.15 -12.73 -7.31
N ILE A 98 -4.21 -12.29 -6.05
CA ILE A 98 -4.03 -10.91 -5.63
C ILE A 98 -2.87 -10.85 -4.64
N LEU A 99 -1.90 -9.98 -4.92
CA LEU A 99 -0.76 -9.71 -4.04
C LEU A 99 -0.92 -8.33 -3.41
N PHE A 100 -0.85 -8.25 -2.09
CA PHE A 100 -0.98 -7.01 -1.31
C PHE A 100 0.40 -6.54 -0.83
N ASP A 101 0.70 -5.25 -0.98
CA ASP A 101 1.87 -4.55 -0.41
C ASP A 101 3.15 -5.42 -0.31
N PRO A 102 3.67 -5.95 -1.42
CA PRO A 102 4.76 -6.92 -1.37
C PRO A 102 6.09 -6.24 -1.02
N VAL A 103 6.76 -6.80 -0.02
CA VAL A 103 8.14 -6.48 0.34
C VAL A 103 8.93 -7.78 0.35
N LEU A 104 9.65 -8.06 -0.73
CA LEU A 104 10.42 -9.30 -0.91
C LEU A 104 11.93 -9.11 -0.66
N PHE A 105 12.37 -7.87 -0.48
CA PHE A 105 13.76 -7.53 -0.24
C PHE A 105 13.90 -6.66 1.01
N SER A 106 14.91 -6.98 1.84
CA SER A 106 15.28 -6.13 2.97
C SER A 106 16.09 -4.92 2.49
N SER A 107 15.86 -3.77 3.10
CA SER A 107 16.56 -2.52 2.81
C SER A 107 17.00 -1.81 4.09
N PHE A 108 17.72 -0.69 3.96
CA PHE A 108 18.18 0.07 5.13
C PHE A 108 16.98 0.68 5.88
N GLY A 109 16.66 0.10 7.05
CA GLY A 109 15.51 0.49 7.88
C GLY A 109 14.32 -0.46 7.82
N LEU A 110 14.29 -1.40 6.87
CA LEU A 110 13.26 -2.42 6.73
C LEU A 110 13.93 -3.80 6.63
N ARG A 111 13.98 -4.51 7.74
CA ARG A 111 14.54 -5.86 7.83
C ARG A 111 13.46 -6.83 8.25
N HIS A 112 13.32 -7.93 7.51
CA HIS A 112 12.45 -9.01 7.95
C HIS A 112 13.01 -9.63 9.23
N ARG A 113 12.16 -9.78 10.26
CA ARG A 113 12.52 -10.46 11.50
C ARG A 113 12.52 -11.98 11.38
N HIS A 114 11.86 -12.50 10.35
CA HIS A 114 11.79 -13.91 10.01
C HIS A 114 12.18 -14.11 8.54
N ALA A 115 12.54 -15.33 8.16
CA ALA A 115 12.73 -15.67 6.76
C ALA A 115 11.42 -15.47 5.97
N LEU A 116 11.53 -15.13 4.69
CA LEU A 116 10.39 -15.16 3.78
C LEU A 116 9.92 -16.61 3.60
N PRO A 117 8.61 -16.87 3.51
CA PRO A 117 8.08 -18.23 3.31
C PRO A 117 8.25 -18.75 1.87
N CYS A 118 8.71 -17.90 0.95
CA CYS A 118 9.06 -18.27 -0.42
C CYS A 118 10.24 -17.43 -0.91
N GLN A 119 10.89 -17.87 -1.98
CA GLN A 119 11.86 -17.02 -2.67
C GLN A 119 11.13 -15.92 -3.45
N PRO A 120 11.74 -14.73 -3.63
CA PRO A 120 11.16 -13.69 -4.47
C PRO A 120 10.85 -14.20 -5.89
N THR A 121 11.69 -15.10 -6.41
CA THR A 121 11.53 -15.73 -7.74
C THR A 121 10.36 -16.71 -7.83
N ASP A 122 9.78 -17.14 -6.70
CA ASP A 122 8.64 -18.05 -6.70
C ASP A 122 7.32 -17.30 -6.97
N VAL A 123 7.30 -15.98 -6.78
CA VAL A 123 6.09 -15.14 -6.88
C VAL A 123 5.67 -14.97 -8.35
N ARG A 124 4.86 -15.91 -8.82
CA ARG A 124 4.32 -15.99 -10.19
C ARG A 124 2.79 -16.10 -10.19
N ASN A 125 2.21 -16.01 -11.38
CA ASN A 125 0.77 -16.14 -11.64
C ASN A 125 -0.08 -15.13 -10.85
N ILE A 126 0.41 -13.89 -10.72
CA ILE A 126 -0.32 -12.81 -10.05
C ILE A 126 -1.12 -12.01 -11.06
N ASP A 127 -2.43 -11.90 -10.83
CA ASP A 127 -3.34 -11.11 -11.68
C ASP A 127 -3.34 -9.64 -11.25
N TYR A 128 -3.42 -9.40 -9.94
CA TYR A 128 -3.53 -8.06 -9.38
C TYR A 128 -2.51 -7.79 -8.29
N LEU A 129 -1.87 -6.63 -8.38
CA LEU A 129 -1.02 -6.07 -7.33
C LEU A 129 -1.76 -4.92 -6.65
N LEU A 130 -2.17 -5.09 -5.40
CA LEU A 130 -2.82 -4.05 -4.61
C LEU A 130 -1.78 -3.32 -3.75
N LEU A 131 -1.71 -2.01 -3.94
CA LEU A 131 -0.85 -1.13 -3.17
C LEU A 131 -1.70 -0.17 -2.34
N SER A 132 -1.62 -0.30 -1.02
CA SER A 132 -2.39 0.50 -0.08
C SER A 132 -1.95 1.97 -0.07
N HIS A 133 -0.63 2.22 -0.14
CA HIS A 133 -0.04 3.55 -0.22
C HIS A 133 1.43 3.49 -0.69
N GLY A 134 2.01 4.64 -1.03
CA GLY A 134 3.36 4.73 -1.60
C GLY A 134 4.53 4.63 -0.62
N HIS A 135 4.36 4.17 0.62
CA HIS A 135 5.51 4.04 1.52
C HIS A 135 6.47 2.92 1.11
N ARG A 136 7.76 3.09 1.44
CA ARG A 136 8.80 2.10 1.12
C ARG A 136 8.61 0.77 1.83
N ASP A 137 7.95 0.76 2.99
CA ASP A 137 7.58 -0.45 3.72
C ASP A 137 6.34 -1.15 3.15
N HIS A 138 5.69 -0.57 2.15
CA HIS A 138 4.58 -1.16 1.42
C HIS A 138 4.88 -1.32 -0.09
N MET A 139 5.98 -0.75 -0.57
CA MET A 139 6.38 -0.76 -1.96
C MET A 139 7.90 -0.62 -2.09
N ASP A 140 8.58 -1.74 -2.28
CA ASP A 140 10.02 -1.81 -2.56
C ASP A 140 10.29 -1.84 -4.08
N GLU A 141 11.23 -1.01 -4.56
CA GLU A 141 11.51 -0.86 -5.98
C GLU A 141 12.01 -2.16 -6.64
N GLN A 142 12.85 -2.91 -5.91
CA GLN A 142 13.37 -4.17 -6.41
C GLN A 142 12.26 -5.22 -6.54
N THR A 143 11.33 -5.24 -5.58
CA THR A 143 10.13 -6.08 -5.59
C THR A 143 9.24 -5.74 -6.78
N ILE A 144 8.91 -4.47 -7.00
CA ILE A 144 8.05 -4.05 -8.13
C ILE A 144 8.67 -4.42 -9.48
N LYS A 145 9.97 -4.18 -9.67
CA LYS A 145 10.68 -4.55 -10.90
C LYS A 145 10.64 -6.05 -11.17
N LEU A 146 10.93 -6.84 -10.14
CA LEU A 146 10.92 -8.30 -10.25
C LEU A 146 9.51 -8.82 -10.60
N LEU A 147 8.48 -8.35 -9.87
CA LEU A 147 7.10 -8.79 -10.09
C LEU A 147 6.60 -8.45 -11.50
N ALA A 148 6.91 -7.26 -12.00
CA ALA A 148 6.53 -6.85 -13.36
C ALA A 148 7.21 -7.70 -14.45
N GLN A 149 8.44 -8.17 -14.21
CA GLN A 149 9.14 -9.08 -15.11
C GLN A 149 8.56 -10.50 -15.05
N GLN A 150 8.23 -10.99 -13.86
CA GLN A 150 7.72 -12.36 -13.67
C GLN A 150 6.24 -12.54 -14.01
N ASN A 151 5.45 -11.46 -13.94
CA ASN A 151 4.01 -11.48 -14.11
C ASN A 151 3.60 -10.43 -15.16
N PRO A 152 3.85 -10.67 -16.46
CA PRO A 152 3.66 -9.68 -17.51
C PRO A 152 2.19 -9.27 -17.72
N GLN A 153 1.23 -10.07 -17.26
CA GLN A 153 -0.21 -9.78 -17.31
C GLN A 153 -0.75 -9.10 -16.05
N MET A 154 0.08 -8.95 -15.00
CA MET A 154 -0.31 -8.37 -13.73
C MET A 154 -0.72 -6.90 -13.89
N LYS A 155 -1.82 -6.50 -13.26
CA LYS A 155 -2.27 -5.11 -13.19
C LYS A 155 -2.13 -4.57 -11.77
N ALA A 156 -1.50 -3.41 -11.63
CA ALA A 156 -1.41 -2.72 -10.34
C ALA A 156 -2.67 -1.88 -10.07
N LEU A 157 -3.27 -2.07 -8.90
CA LEU A 157 -4.37 -1.27 -8.34
C LEU A 157 -3.80 -0.46 -7.18
N SER A 158 -3.86 0.86 -7.29
CA SER A 158 -3.12 1.76 -6.38
C SER A 158 -3.86 3.06 -6.07
N ALA A 159 -3.31 3.84 -5.15
CA ALA A 159 -3.80 5.18 -4.83
C ALA A 159 -3.56 6.19 -5.97
N LEU A 160 -4.36 7.26 -5.98
CA LEU A 160 -4.15 8.42 -6.86
C LEU A 160 -2.70 8.96 -6.79
N GLY A 161 -2.06 9.15 -7.94
CA GLY A 161 -0.70 9.69 -8.07
C GLY A 161 0.43 8.66 -8.04
N MET A 162 0.16 7.38 -7.82
CA MET A 162 1.18 6.32 -7.79
C MET A 162 1.66 5.87 -9.18
N ALA A 163 0.89 6.09 -10.24
CA ALA A 163 1.21 5.60 -11.59
C ALA A 163 2.53 6.14 -12.12
N LYS A 164 2.87 7.42 -11.85
CA LYS A 164 4.17 7.99 -12.27
C LYS A 164 5.33 7.26 -11.60
N LEU A 165 5.19 6.98 -10.32
CA LEU A 165 6.21 6.31 -9.52
C LEU A 165 6.37 4.84 -9.95
N LEU A 166 5.26 4.12 -10.10
CA LEU A 166 5.25 2.72 -10.55
C LEU A 166 5.80 2.56 -11.97
N ARG A 167 5.41 3.43 -12.91
CA ARG A 167 5.96 3.40 -14.27
C ARG A 167 7.44 3.79 -14.33
N GLY A 168 7.92 4.58 -13.37
CA GLY A 168 9.35 4.85 -13.21
C GLY A 168 10.15 3.59 -12.83
N MET A 169 9.54 2.65 -12.11
CA MET A 169 10.16 1.38 -11.74
C MET A 169 9.95 0.30 -12.80
N ALA A 170 8.71 0.18 -13.31
CA ALA A 170 8.27 -0.82 -14.27
C ALA A 170 7.43 -0.15 -15.37
N PRO A 171 8.06 0.31 -16.49
CA PRO A 171 7.38 1.11 -17.52
C PRO A 171 6.18 0.43 -18.19
N THR A 172 6.20 -0.90 -18.28
CA THR A 172 5.15 -1.70 -18.93
C THR A 172 4.04 -2.14 -17.98
N LEU A 173 4.15 -1.86 -16.67
CA LEU A 173 3.16 -2.27 -15.68
C LEU A 173 1.85 -1.48 -15.88
N PRO A 174 0.73 -2.13 -16.20
CA PRO A 174 -0.57 -1.48 -16.23
C PRO A 174 -0.95 -1.03 -14.81
N VAL A 175 -1.29 0.26 -14.67
CA VAL A 175 -1.67 0.85 -13.37
C VAL A 175 -3.06 1.45 -13.48
N GLN A 176 -3.95 1.08 -12.55
CA GLN A 176 -5.22 1.74 -12.30
C GLN A 176 -5.16 2.43 -10.94
N GLU A 177 -5.46 3.73 -10.92
CA GLU A 177 -5.48 4.54 -9.70
C GLU A 177 -6.90 4.77 -9.23
N ALA A 178 -7.15 4.68 -7.93
CA ALA A 178 -8.45 4.98 -7.33
C ALA A 178 -8.30 6.02 -6.20
N GLY A 179 -9.26 6.95 -6.16
CA GLY A 179 -9.57 7.75 -4.98
C GLY A 179 -10.45 6.96 -4.02
N TRP A 180 -10.62 7.48 -2.81
CA TRP A 180 -11.51 6.86 -1.82
C TRP A 180 -12.94 6.76 -2.35
N TRP A 181 -13.63 5.72 -1.90
CA TRP A 181 -14.97 5.37 -2.35
C TRP A 181 -15.06 5.08 -3.85
N GLN A 182 -13.95 4.80 -4.54
CA GLN A 182 -13.98 4.37 -5.93
C GLN A 182 -13.81 2.86 -6.05
N GLN A 183 -14.53 2.28 -7.01
CA GLN A 183 -14.44 0.89 -7.39
C GLN A 183 -13.39 0.73 -8.49
N PHE A 184 -12.43 -0.18 -8.32
CA PHE A 184 -11.54 -0.58 -9.40
C PHE A 184 -12.32 -1.34 -10.47
N ASP A 185 -11.97 -1.10 -11.73
CA ASP A 185 -12.52 -1.82 -12.86
C ASP A 185 -11.64 -3.03 -13.21
N LEU A 186 -12.16 -4.20 -12.84
CA LEU A 186 -11.57 -5.52 -13.10
C LEU A 186 -12.20 -6.20 -14.34
N GLY A 187 -13.12 -5.53 -15.02
CA GLY A 187 -13.88 -6.07 -16.14
C GLY A 187 -15.17 -6.80 -15.73
N PRO A 188 -16.09 -7.02 -16.70
CA PRO A 188 -17.43 -7.54 -16.44
C PRO A 188 -17.48 -9.01 -16.00
N ALA A 189 -16.41 -9.77 -16.26
CA ALA A 189 -16.29 -11.17 -15.88
C ALA A 189 -15.58 -11.37 -14.52
N ALA A 190 -15.24 -10.28 -13.82
CA ALA A 190 -14.57 -10.36 -12.53
C ALA A 190 -15.49 -11.01 -11.48
N PRO A 191 -15.00 -12.00 -10.71
CA PRO A 191 -15.83 -12.71 -9.73
C PRO A 191 -16.10 -11.91 -8.44
N PHE A 192 -15.44 -10.76 -8.27
CA PHE A 192 -15.59 -9.88 -7.12
C PHE A 192 -15.32 -8.42 -7.51
N GLU A 193 -15.67 -7.53 -6.58
CA GLU A 193 -15.45 -6.10 -6.69
C GLU A 193 -14.38 -5.65 -5.69
N VAL A 194 -13.58 -4.64 -6.07
CA VAL A 194 -12.56 -4.07 -5.19
C VAL A 194 -12.81 -2.58 -5.02
N TYR A 195 -12.95 -2.15 -3.77
CA TYR A 195 -13.23 -0.78 -3.39
C TYR A 195 -12.03 -0.16 -2.68
N TYR A 196 -11.60 1.01 -3.13
CA TYR A 196 -10.55 1.76 -2.45
C TYR A 196 -11.18 2.68 -1.41
N LEU A 197 -10.93 2.43 -0.12
CA LEU A 197 -11.59 3.12 0.99
C LEU A 197 -10.64 4.09 1.73
N PRO A 198 -11.18 5.06 2.49
CA PRO A 198 -10.35 5.92 3.33
C PRO A 198 -9.57 5.11 4.36
N ALA A 199 -8.30 5.45 4.53
CA ALA A 199 -7.46 4.96 5.61
C ALA A 199 -6.79 6.15 6.31
N SER A 200 -6.60 6.05 7.62
CA SER A 200 -5.80 7.01 8.37
C SER A 200 -4.34 6.54 8.36
N CYS A 201 -3.61 6.88 7.30
CA CYS A 201 -2.19 6.62 7.18
C CYS A 201 -1.46 7.89 6.73
N THR A 202 -0.22 8.09 7.18
CA THR A 202 0.64 9.13 6.59
C THR A 202 1.17 8.61 5.25
N GLY A 203 1.39 9.49 4.27
CA GLY A 203 1.90 9.13 2.94
C GLY A 203 3.19 9.88 2.64
N ARG A 204 4.30 9.18 2.50
CA ARG A 204 5.67 9.66 2.27
C ARG A 204 6.42 8.74 1.32
N VAL A 205 6.70 9.25 0.11
CA VAL A 205 7.75 8.70 -0.76
C VAL A 205 8.91 9.70 -0.73
N GLY A 206 9.98 9.42 0.02
CA GLY A 206 11.19 10.26 0.01
C GLY A 206 11.06 11.65 0.66
N ALA A 207 11.89 12.61 0.21
CA ALA A 207 12.11 13.92 0.82
C ALA A 207 11.17 15.05 0.34
N MET A 208 9.93 14.73 -0.06
CA MET A 208 8.87 15.71 -0.35
C MET A 208 7.85 15.80 0.80
N PRO A 209 7.08 16.91 0.91
CA PRO A 209 6.43 17.31 2.16
C PRO A 209 5.31 16.37 2.62
N ARG A 210 5.02 16.48 3.91
CA ARG A 210 4.20 15.60 4.74
C ARG A 210 2.75 15.52 4.27
N SER A 211 2.25 14.37 3.79
CA SER A 211 0.83 14.07 3.99
C SER A 211 0.67 13.37 5.35
N SER A 212 0.18 14.11 6.35
CA SER A 212 -0.02 13.60 7.72
C SER A 212 -1.48 13.73 8.15
N PHE A 213 -2.03 12.70 8.81
CA PHE A 213 -3.28 12.79 9.57
C PHE A 213 -3.06 12.66 11.06
N ALA A 214 -3.90 13.37 11.80
CA ALA A 214 -4.21 13.11 13.20
C ALA A 214 -5.65 12.61 13.30
N MET A 215 -5.87 11.62 14.18
CA MET A 215 -7.20 11.22 14.65
C MET A 215 -7.73 12.30 15.59
N PRO A 216 -9.03 12.65 15.57
CA PRO A 216 -9.66 13.31 16.70
C PRO A 216 -9.74 12.30 17.85
N SER A 217 -9.24 12.66 19.02
CA SER A 217 -9.55 11.97 20.27
C SER A 217 -11.04 12.16 20.57
N ALA A 218 -11.74 11.06 20.85
CA ALA A 218 -13.00 11.10 21.60
C ALA A 218 -12.76 11.69 23.01
#